data_AF-A0A7S1RDH1-F1
#
_entry.id   AF-A0A7S1RDH1-F1
#
_cell.length_a   1.000
_cell.length_b   1.000
_cell.length_c   1.000
_cell.angle_alpha   90.00
_cell.angle_beta   90.00
_cell.angle_gamma   90.00
#
_symmetry.space_group_name_H-M   'P 1'
#
loop_
_entity.id
_entity.type
_entity.pdbx_description
1 polymer ?
#
loop_
_entity_poly.entity_id
_entity_poly.type
_entity_poly.pdbx_seq_one_letter_code
_entity_poly.pdbx_strand_id
1 'polypeptide(L)'
;SGSSAPHFSAAAFAEPRAADFSFTAEAVASLAPDAVWAESREVASRRGAFAQSAPQAPPDPDAELLAVEVHRIRSVGAADYRRVLDLHPGESWDLQAVQSRYRQLMRLLHPDKRNKAGEARAGGREVCDEAVNLVLSALQSAKKELGCDGDDSERRTQQDMRRLQEMQRQRAREAMQRRERSEVGALAADIERALAPQQGAPARSSGASGQPDAACREIMSLLSRIEASAG
;
A
#
# COMPACT_ATOMS: atom_id res chain seq x y z
N SER A 1 -26.93 -38.83 -18.60
CA SER A 1 -26.69 -38.35 -17.22
C SER A 1 -25.24 -38.60 -16.87
N GLY A 2 -24.36 -37.65 -17.16
CA GLY A 2 -22.93 -37.75 -16.88
C GLY A 2 -22.44 -36.37 -16.46
N SER A 3 -22.38 -36.14 -15.15
CA SER A 3 -21.95 -34.88 -14.56
C SER A 3 -20.45 -34.95 -14.31
N SER A 4 -19.68 -34.41 -15.24
CA SER A 4 -18.22 -34.29 -15.15
C SER A 4 -17.87 -33.04 -14.34
N ALA A 5 -17.33 -33.22 -13.14
CA ALA A 5 -16.83 -32.12 -12.31
C ALA A 5 -15.45 -31.64 -12.81
N PRO A 6 -15.18 -30.33 -12.84
CA PRO A 6 -13.87 -29.81 -13.24
C PRO A 6 -12.84 -29.91 -12.11
N HIS A 7 -11.70 -30.50 -12.43
CA HIS A 7 -10.48 -30.55 -11.63
C HIS A 7 -9.82 -29.16 -11.64
N PHE A 8 -9.89 -28.42 -10.54
CA PHE A 8 -9.10 -27.19 -10.38
C PHE A 8 -7.72 -27.52 -9.82
N SER A 9 -6.71 -27.36 -10.67
CA SER A 9 -5.29 -27.52 -10.32
C SER A 9 -4.82 -26.28 -9.55
N ALA A 10 -4.38 -26.49 -8.30
CA ALA A 10 -3.79 -25.46 -7.46
C ALA A 10 -2.39 -25.10 -7.97
N ALA A 11 -2.27 -24.00 -8.69
CA ALA A 11 -0.98 -23.41 -9.05
C ALA A 11 -0.39 -22.70 -7.81
N ALA A 12 0.81 -23.13 -7.42
CA ALA A 12 1.60 -22.55 -6.36
C ALA A 12 1.96 -21.09 -6.68
N PHE A 13 1.37 -20.15 -5.93
CA PHE A 13 1.77 -18.75 -5.94
C PHE A 13 3.09 -18.61 -5.18
N ALA A 14 4.16 -18.29 -5.93
CA ALA A 14 5.44 -17.90 -5.37
C ALA A 14 5.30 -16.54 -4.66
N GLU A 15 5.72 -16.48 -3.40
CA GLU A 15 5.71 -15.27 -2.59
C GLU A 15 6.67 -14.20 -3.14
N PRO A 16 6.25 -12.93 -3.26
CA PRO A 16 7.15 -11.84 -3.56
C PRO A 16 7.99 -11.50 -2.31
N ARG A 17 9.31 -11.67 -2.42
CA ARG A 17 10.31 -11.17 -1.47
C ARG A 17 10.15 -9.65 -1.32
N ALA A 18 9.64 -9.22 -0.16
CA ALA A 18 9.65 -7.83 0.26
C ALA A 18 11.11 -7.36 0.41
N ALA A 19 11.52 -6.39 -0.40
CA ALA A 19 12.76 -5.65 -0.19
C ALA A 19 12.48 -4.56 0.85
N ASP A 20 13.08 -4.71 2.02
CA ASP A 20 13.12 -3.70 3.07
C ASP A 20 13.94 -2.49 2.59
N PHE A 21 13.26 -1.45 2.11
CA PHE A 21 13.88 -0.17 1.77
C PHE A 21 13.71 0.78 2.96
N SER A 22 14.59 0.67 3.95
CA SER A 22 14.70 1.62 5.05
C SER A 22 15.35 2.92 4.55
N PHE A 23 14.53 3.91 4.20
CA PHE A 23 14.99 5.28 3.93
C PHE A 23 15.20 6.01 5.26
N THR A 24 16.46 6.10 5.71
CA THR A 24 16.85 6.89 6.88
C THR A 24 16.74 8.37 6.55
N ALA A 25 15.69 9.02 7.06
CA ALA A 25 15.55 10.47 7.05
C ALA A 25 16.28 11.05 8.27
N GLU A 26 17.58 11.28 8.13
CA GLU A 26 18.35 12.04 9.11
C GLU A 26 19.29 13.00 8.38
N ALA A 27 19.34 14.25 8.86
CA ALA A 27 20.28 15.31 8.54
C ALA A 27 20.16 16.04 7.19
N VAL A 28 19.36 17.12 7.15
CA VAL A 28 19.84 18.44 6.67
C VAL A 28 19.12 19.55 7.43
N ALA A 29 19.53 19.78 8.68
CA ALA A 29 19.28 21.03 9.39
C ALA A 29 20.63 21.68 9.64
N SER A 30 21.08 22.56 8.74
CA SER A 30 22.16 23.52 9.01
C SER A 30 22.33 24.52 7.86
N LEU A 31 22.30 25.80 8.25
CA LEU A 31 23.01 26.94 7.67
C LEU A 31 22.46 27.53 6.37
N ALA A 32 21.57 28.52 6.52
CA ALA A 32 21.47 29.64 5.57
C ALA A 32 22.26 30.83 6.14
N PRO A 33 23.25 31.37 5.44
CA PRO A 33 23.89 32.63 5.79
C PRO A 33 23.04 33.83 5.36
N ASP A 34 23.04 34.86 6.22
CA ASP A 34 22.70 36.25 5.89
C ASP A 34 23.40 36.67 4.60
N ALA A 35 22.62 36.86 3.53
CA ALA A 35 23.08 37.50 2.30
C ALA A 35 22.24 38.76 2.07
N VAL A 36 22.67 39.80 2.75
CA VAL A 36 22.30 41.19 2.52
C VAL A 36 22.78 41.58 1.11
N TRP A 37 21.89 41.52 0.13
CA TRP A 37 22.10 42.18 -1.16
C TRP A 37 21.35 43.49 -1.17
N ALA A 38 22.06 44.51 -0.72
CA ALA A 38 21.80 45.87 -1.14
C ALA A 38 22.13 45.96 -2.65
N GLU A 39 21.17 46.35 -3.49
CA GLU A 39 21.54 47.04 -4.73
C GLU A 39 20.46 47.99 -5.22
N SER A 40 20.75 49.26 -4.97
CA SER A 40 20.40 50.43 -5.75
C SER A 40 20.00 50.14 -7.19
N ARG A 41 18.78 50.53 -7.56
CA ARG A 41 18.50 50.98 -8.94
C ARG A 41 17.62 52.22 -8.92
N GLU A 42 18.32 53.34 -8.75
CA GLU A 42 17.87 54.64 -9.22
C GLU A 42 17.62 54.62 -10.74
N VAL A 43 16.46 55.14 -11.11
CA VAL A 43 16.28 56.23 -12.10
C VAL A 43 17.27 56.27 -13.28
N ALA A 44 16.86 55.70 -14.41
CA ALA A 44 17.26 56.23 -15.72
C ALA A 44 16.27 55.84 -16.82
N SER A 45 15.97 56.81 -17.67
CA SER A 45 15.42 56.65 -19.02
C SER A 45 13.90 56.65 -19.20
N ARG A 46 13.29 57.79 -18.83
CA ARG A 46 12.28 58.42 -19.68
C ARG A 46 12.95 58.92 -20.97
N ARG A 47 13.07 58.09 -21.99
CA ARG A 47 13.24 58.56 -23.38
C ARG A 47 12.50 57.63 -24.31
N GLY A 48 11.43 58.18 -24.89
CA GLY A 48 10.58 57.51 -25.86
C GLY A 48 11.41 56.98 -27.02
N ALA A 49 11.46 55.66 -27.12
CA ALA A 49 11.64 54.98 -28.37
C ALA A 49 10.25 54.43 -28.72
N PHE A 50 9.68 54.92 -29.81
CA PHE A 50 8.64 54.22 -30.55
C PHE A 50 9.24 52.86 -30.92
N ALA A 51 9.15 51.90 -30.00
CA ALA A 51 9.44 50.50 -30.28
C ALA A 51 8.38 50.10 -31.29
N GLN A 52 8.75 50.24 -32.57
CA GLN A 52 8.00 49.69 -33.68
C GLN A 52 7.75 48.24 -33.30
N SER A 53 6.51 47.96 -32.95
CA SER A 53 6.03 46.66 -32.49
C SER A 53 6.51 45.65 -33.51
N ALA A 54 7.56 44.92 -33.14
CA ALA A 54 8.10 43.87 -33.98
C ALA A 54 6.92 42.98 -34.38
N PRO A 55 6.80 42.60 -35.67
CA PRO A 55 5.68 41.80 -36.15
C PRO A 55 5.54 40.58 -35.24
N GLN A 56 4.46 40.54 -34.47
CA GLN A 56 4.24 39.46 -33.52
C GLN A 56 4.15 38.17 -34.34
N ALA A 57 5.04 37.23 -34.03
CA ALA A 57 4.95 35.90 -34.58
C ALA A 57 3.53 35.38 -34.34
N PRO A 58 2.93 34.67 -35.32
CA PRO A 58 1.58 34.15 -35.18
C PRO A 58 1.46 33.37 -33.86
N PRO A 59 0.38 33.59 -33.09
CA PRO A 59 0.20 32.93 -31.82
C PRO A 59 0.22 31.41 -32.02
N ASP A 60 1.03 30.73 -31.23
CA ASP A 60 1.00 29.28 -31.13
C ASP A 60 -0.39 28.87 -30.62
N PRO A 61 -1.18 28.09 -31.41
CA PRO A 61 -2.54 27.73 -31.02
C PRO A 61 -2.57 26.97 -29.69
N ASP A 62 -1.53 26.17 -29.39
CA ASP A 62 -1.46 25.41 -28.16
C ASP A 62 -1.25 26.32 -26.94
N ALA A 63 -0.50 27.42 -27.11
CA ALA A 63 -0.30 28.42 -26.06
C ALA A 63 -1.59 29.17 -25.72
N GLU A 64 -2.45 29.40 -26.71
CA GLU A 64 -3.75 30.03 -26.52
C GLU A 64 -4.73 29.08 -25.81
N LEU A 65 -4.78 27.81 -26.24
CA LEU A 65 -5.58 26.79 -25.57
C LEU A 65 -5.17 26.60 -24.10
N LEU A 66 -3.86 26.58 -23.81
CA LEU A 66 -3.35 26.53 -22.44
C LEU A 66 -3.87 27.70 -21.59
N ALA A 67 -3.75 28.93 -22.11
CA ALA A 67 -4.16 30.12 -21.37
C ALA A 67 -5.67 30.14 -21.12
N VAL A 68 -6.49 29.82 -22.13
CA VAL A 68 -7.95 29.73 -22.00
C VAL A 68 -8.33 28.73 -20.92
N GLU A 69 -7.70 27.55 -20.93
CA GLU A 69 -8.04 26.47 -20.01
C GLU A 69 -7.63 26.78 -18.56
N VAL A 70 -6.46 27.38 -18.36
CA VAL A 70 -6.01 27.84 -17.04
C VAL A 70 -6.97 28.89 -16.47
N HIS A 71 -7.40 29.86 -17.28
CA HIS A 71 -8.35 30.89 -16.85
C HIS A 71 -9.72 30.27 -16.50
N ARG A 72 -10.19 29.34 -17.33
CA ARG A 72 -11.45 28.60 -17.10
C ARG A 72 -11.40 27.85 -15.77
N ILE A 73 -10.38 27.02 -15.53
CA ILE A 73 -10.22 26.22 -14.30
C ILE A 73 -10.21 27.12 -13.06
N ARG A 74 -9.45 28.22 -13.09
CA ARG A 74 -9.37 29.17 -11.96
C ARG A 74 -10.67 29.90 -11.69
N SER A 75 -11.41 30.27 -12.75
CA SER A 75 -12.71 30.94 -12.59
C SER A 75 -13.77 30.08 -11.89
N VAL A 76 -13.66 28.75 -11.99
CA VAL A 76 -14.58 27.80 -11.35
C VAL A 76 -14.21 27.57 -9.88
N GLY A 77 -12.91 27.44 -9.58
CA GLY A 77 -12.42 27.12 -8.24
C GLY A 77 -12.60 25.65 -7.84
N ALA A 78 -12.27 25.33 -6.59
CA ALA A 78 -12.21 23.93 -6.12
C ALA A 78 -13.57 23.31 -5.75
N ALA A 79 -14.63 24.10 -5.65
CA ALA A 79 -15.91 23.65 -5.10
C ALA A 79 -16.71 22.73 -6.04
N ASP A 80 -16.50 22.82 -7.34
CA ASP A 80 -17.29 22.10 -8.35
C ASP A 80 -16.37 21.34 -9.32
N TYR A 81 -16.08 20.08 -8.98
CA TYR A 81 -15.23 19.23 -9.80
C TYR A 81 -15.81 18.97 -11.20
N ARG A 82 -17.14 19.02 -11.36
CA ARG A 82 -17.80 18.76 -12.65
C ARG A 82 -17.47 19.88 -13.62
N ARG A 83 -17.54 21.12 -13.14
CA ARG A 83 -17.15 22.29 -13.92
C ARG A 83 -15.64 22.36 -14.12
N VAL A 84 -14.82 22.03 -13.12
CA VAL A 84 -13.35 22.01 -13.29
C VAL A 84 -12.92 21.01 -14.36
N LEU A 85 -13.51 19.81 -14.39
CA LEU A 85 -13.17 18.77 -15.36
C LEU A 85 -13.94 18.86 -16.68
N ASP A 86 -14.77 19.90 -16.85
CA ASP A 86 -15.63 20.10 -18.03
C ASP A 86 -16.46 18.86 -18.38
N LEU A 87 -17.11 18.30 -17.35
CA LEU A 87 -17.95 17.11 -17.45
C LEU A 87 -19.40 17.50 -17.71
N HIS A 88 -20.04 16.78 -18.62
CA HIS A 88 -21.49 16.89 -18.76
C HIS A 88 -22.19 16.26 -17.52
N PRO A 89 -23.37 16.74 -17.07
CA PRO A 89 -24.05 16.14 -15.92
C PRO A 89 -24.40 14.65 -16.07
N GLY A 90 -24.51 14.15 -17.30
CA GLY A 90 -24.67 12.71 -17.57
C GLY A 90 -23.37 11.91 -17.39
N GLU A 91 -22.21 12.55 -17.53
CA GLU A 91 -20.88 11.93 -17.44
C GLU A 91 -20.30 12.01 -16.01
N SER A 92 -20.82 12.90 -15.15
CA SER A 92 -20.27 13.11 -13.81
C SER A 92 -20.35 11.90 -12.89
N TRP A 93 -21.16 10.90 -13.25
CA TRP A 93 -21.33 9.63 -12.55
C TRP A 93 -20.44 8.50 -13.09
N ASP A 94 -19.76 8.73 -14.22
CA ASP A 94 -18.87 7.75 -14.83
C ASP A 94 -17.41 8.06 -14.50
N LEU A 95 -16.79 7.19 -13.69
CA LEU A 95 -15.37 7.31 -13.33
C LEU A 95 -14.47 7.29 -14.58
N GLN A 96 -14.84 6.56 -15.63
CA GLN A 96 -14.03 6.50 -16.85
C GLN A 96 -14.02 7.84 -17.58
N ALA A 97 -15.19 8.49 -17.70
CA ALA A 97 -15.30 9.84 -18.25
C ALA A 97 -14.48 10.85 -17.44
N VAL A 98 -14.61 10.84 -16.11
CA VAL A 98 -13.81 11.67 -15.18
C VAL A 98 -12.30 11.49 -15.42
N GLN A 99 -11.82 10.25 -15.46
CA GLN A 99 -10.40 9.97 -15.68
C GLN A 99 -9.93 10.37 -17.09
N SER A 100 -10.79 10.22 -18.10
CA SER A 100 -10.48 10.61 -19.47
C SER A 100 -10.27 12.13 -19.58
N ARG A 101 -11.17 12.92 -18.98
CA ARG A 101 -11.04 14.39 -18.90
C ARG A 101 -9.81 14.82 -18.12
N TYR A 102 -9.56 14.21 -16.97
CA TYR A 102 -8.36 14.46 -16.20
C TYR A 102 -7.08 14.26 -17.03
N ARG A 103 -6.95 13.13 -17.75
CA ARG A 103 -5.79 12.87 -18.62
C ARG A 103 -5.69 13.85 -19.80
N GLN A 104 -6.79 14.38 -20.30
CA GLN A 104 -6.78 15.42 -21.34
C GLN A 104 -6.20 16.72 -20.78
N LEU A 105 -6.73 17.20 -19.66
CA LEU A 105 -6.27 18.41 -18.99
C LEU A 105 -4.81 18.31 -18.57
N MET A 106 -4.41 17.18 -17.98
CA MET A 106 -3.02 16.99 -17.57
C MET A 106 -2.05 16.95 -18.74
N ARG A 107 -2.44 16.47 -19.93
CA ARG A 107 -1.58 16.53 -21.12
C ARG A 107 -1.33 17.96 -21.60
N LEU A 108 -2.28 18.87 -21.37
CA LEU A 108 -2.15 20.29 -21.68
C LEU A 108 -1.36 21.02 -20.59
N LEU A 109 -1.66 20.75 -19.32
CA LEU A 109 -1.08 21.43 -18.16
C LEU A 109 0.27 20.85 -17.69
N HIS A 110 0.78 19.77 -18.28
CA HIS A 110 2.00 19.11 -17.82
C HIS A 110 3.23 20.04 -17.92
N PRO A 111 4.10 20.16 -16.89
CA PRO A 111 5.23 21.09 -16.89
C PRO A 111 6.20 20.88 -18.07
N ASP A 112 6.41 19.63 -18.48
CA ASP A 112 7.27 19.27 -19.62
C ASP A 112 6.82 19.88 -20.96
N LYS A 113 5.52 20.18 -21.09
CA LYS A 113 4.91 20.63 -22.36
C LYS A 113 4.60 22.12 -22.39
N ARG A 114 4.86 22.84 -21.30
CA ARG A 114 4.58 24.27 -21.22
C ARG A 114 5.65 25.05 -21.96
N ASN A 115 5.21 25.99 -22.80
CA ASN A 115 6.09 26.98 -23.40
C ASN A 115 6.02 28.30 -22.60
N LYS A 116 7.12 29.06 -22.58
CA LYS A 116 7.18 30.35 -21.84
C LYS A 116 6.12 31.34 -22.32
N ALA A 117 5.77 31.30 -23.60
CA ALA A 117 4.76 32.17 -24.20
C ALA A 117 3.35 31.86 -23.67
N GLY A 118 2.98 30.58 -23.59
CA GLY A 118 1.70 30.13 -23.03
C GLY A 118 1.62 30.38 -21.54
N GLU A 119 2.69 30.17 -20.78
CA GLU A 119 2.74 30.54 -19.36
C GLU A 119 2.53 32.04 -19.16
N ALA A 120 3.22 32.89 -19.92
CA ALA A 120 3.05 34.34 -19.83
C ALA A 120 1.61 34.77 -20.14
N ARG A 121 0.96 34.14 -21.14
CA ARG A 121 -0.46 34.39 -21.46
C ARG A 121 -1.42 33.86 -20.39
N ALA A 122 -1.08 32.75 -19.77
CA ALA A 122 -1.86 32.13 -18.69
C ALA A 122 -1.77 32.92 -17.36
N GLY A 123 -0.87 33.90 -17.26
CA GLY A 123 -0.65 34.70 -16.03
C GLY A 123 0.60 34.31 -15.25
N GLY A 124 1.46 33.47 -15.83
CA GLY A 124 2.73 33.02 -15.25
C GLY A 124 2.71 31.55 -14.84
N ARG A 125 3.89 31.03 -14.49
CA ARG A 125 4.09 29.63 -14.08
C ARG A 125 3.26 29.26 -12.85
N GLU A 126 3.24 30.13 -11.84
CA GLU A 126 2.53 29.90 -10.58
C GLU A 126 1.02 29.70 -10.81
N VAL A 127 0.46 30.46 -11.75
CA VAL A 127 -0.96 30.38 -12.13
C VAL A 127 -1.27 29.05 -12.81
N CYS A 128 -0.37 28.55 -13.65
CA CYS A 128 -0.49 27.21 -14.24
C CYS A 128 -0.39 26.11 -13.17
N ASP A 129 0.52 26.24 -12.21
CA ASP A 129 0.68 25.27 -11.11
C ASP A 129 -0.54 25.25 -10.19
N GLU A 130 -1.12 26.42 -9.90
CA GLU A 130 -2.41 26.54 -9.20
C GLU A 130 -3.52 25.78 -9.94
N ALA A 131 -3.64 25.95 -11.26
CA ALA A 131 -4.63 25.25 -12.06
C ALA A 131 -4.44 23.72 -12.01
N VAL A 132 -3.19 23.22 -12.01
CA VAL A 132 -2.92 21.78 -11.82
C VAL A 132 -3.43 21.30 -10.46
N ASN A 133 -3.16 22.05 -9.39
CA ASN A 133 -3.62 21.70 -8.05
C ASN A 133 -5.16 21.67 -7.94
N LEU A 134 -5.85 22.59 -8.63
CA LEU A 134 -7.31 22.58 -8.73
C LEU A 134 -7.82 21.33 -9.47
N VAL A 135 -7.20 20.94 -10.58
CA VAL A 135 -7.57 19.73 -11.34
C VAL A 135 -7.34 18.46 -10.50
N LEU A 136 -6.25 18.39 -9.75
CA LEU A 136 -5.96 17.27 -8.84
C LEU A 136 -7.00 17.19 -7.72
N SER A 137 -7.34 18.32 -7.10
CA SER A 137 -8.36 18.41 -6.04
C SER A 137 -9.76 18.04 -6.57
N ALA A 138 -10.07 18.45 -7.79
CA ALA A 138 -11.31 18.07 -8.48
C ALA A 138 -11.38 16.56 -8.73
N LEU A 139 -10.30 15.93 -9.19
CA LEU A 139 -10.24 14.48 -9.36
C LEU A 139 -10.46 13.73 -8.04
N GLN A 140 -9.83 14.19 -6.95
CA GLN A 140 -10.02 13.59 -5.62
C GLN A 140 -11.48 13.74 -5.15
N SER A 141 -12.07 14.92 -5.33
CA SER A 141 -13.48 15.15 -4.98
C SER A 141 -14.43 14.25 -5.79
N ALA A 142 -14.16 14.08 -7.08
CA ALA A 142 -14.92 13.17 -7.94
C ALA A 142 -14.81 11.72 -7.47
N LYS A 143 -13.60 11.24 -7.15
CA LYS A 143 -13.38 9.88 -6.63
C LYS A 143 -14.15 9.65 -5.32
N LYS A 144 -14.13 10.64 -4.42
CA LYS A 144 -14.86 10.59 -3.15
C LYS A 144 -16.37 10.52 -3.35
N GLU A 145 -16.94 11.31 -4.25
CA GLU A 145 -18.38 11.28 -4.56
C GLU A 145 -18.80 9.96 -5.22
N LEU A 146 -17.93 9.38 -6.05
CA LEU A 146 -18.17 8.09 -6.72
C LEU A 146 -17.85 6.86 -5.84
N GLY A 147 -17.40 7.05 -4.60
CA GLY A 147 -17.02 5.95 -3.70
C GLY A 147 -15.79 5.16 -4.18
N CYS A 148 -14.96 5.76 -5.04
CA CYS A 148 -13.80 5.15 -5.68
C CYS A 148 -12.47 5.57 -5.02
N ASP A 149 -12.50 5.94 -3.75
CA ASP A 149 -11.30 6.14 -2.92
C ASP A 149 -10.65 4.77 -2.65
N GLY A 150 -10.02 4.21 -3.70
CA GLY A 150 -9.40 2.88 -3.68
C GLY A 150 -8.33 2.70 -2.60
N ASP A 151 -7.68 3.79 -2.19
CA ASP A 151 -6.70 3.77 -1.10
C ASP A 151 -7.32 3.37 0.24
N ASP A 152 -8.58 3.73 0.51
CA ASP A 152 -9.24 3.35 1.76
C ASP A 152 -9.68 1.88 1.74
N SER A 153 -10.12 1.37 0.59
CA SER A 153 -10.53 -0.04 0.46
C SER A 153 -9.33 -0.98 0.59
N GLU A 154 -8.21 -0.68 -0.06
CA GLU A 154 -6.99 -1.47 0.06
C GLU A 154 -6.39 -1.38 1.46
N ARG A 155 -6.31 -0.18 2.04
CA ARG A 155 -5.82 -0.01 3.42
C ARG A 155 -6.67 -0.73 4.44
N ARG A 156 -8.01 -0.69 4.31
CA ARG A 156 -8.92 -1.47 5.18
C ARG A 156 -8.69 -2.96 5.05
N THR A 157 -8.61 -3.46 3.82
CA THR A 157 -8.35 -4.89 3.55
C THR A 157 -7.01 -5.34 4.15
N GLN A 158 -5.95 -4.53 4.01
CA GLN A 158 -4.65 -4.82 4.60
C GLN A 158 -4.67 -4.78 6.14
N GLN A 159 -5.38 -3.82 6.74
CA GLN A 159 -5.56 -3.74 8.19
C GLN A 159 -6.33 -4.95 8.73
N ASP A 160 -7.38 -5.38 8.03
CA ASP A 160 -8.18 -6.54 8.40
C ASP A 160 -7.36 -7.83 8.33
N MET A 161 -6.54 -8.00 7.29
CA MET A 161 -5.61 -9.13 7.21
C MET A 161 -4.59 -9.14 8.36
N ARG A 162 -4.03 -7.97 8.73
CA ARG A 162 -3.11 -7.88 9.88
C ARG A 162 -3.80 -8.28 11.19
N ARG A 163 -5.00 -7.77 11.44
CA ARG A 163 -5.80 -8.13 12.62
C ARG A 163 -6.10 -9.62 12.67
N LEU A 164 -6.44 -10.23 11.52
CA LEU A 164 -6.71 -11.66 11.44
C LEU A 164 -5.46 -12.49 11.77
N GLN A 165 -4.29 -12.11 11.23
CA GLN A 165 -3.03 -12.78 11.52
C GLN A 165 -2.63 -12.66 13.01
N GLU A 166 -2.83 -11.49 13.62
CA GLU A 166 -2.61 -11.30 15.06
C GLU A 166 -3.53 -12.18 15.90
N MET A 167 -4.80 -12.26 15.54
CA MET A 167 -5.77 -13.13 16.21
C MET A 167 -5.37 -14.61 16.10
N GLN A 168 -4.90 -15.05 14.92
CA GLN A 168 -4.40 -16.42 14.74
C GLN A 168 -3.17 -16.68 15.61
N ARG A 169 -2.22 -15.73 15.70
CA ARG A 169 -1.05 -15.85 16.60
C ARG A 169 -1.47 -15.94 18.07
N GLN A 170 -2.46 -15.16 18.50
CA GLN A 170 -2.99 -15.23 19.87
C GLN A 170 -3.61 -16.59 20.16
N ARG A 171 -4.50 -17.08 19.29
CA ARG A 171 -5.11 -18.42 19.42
C ARG A 171 -4.07 -19.54 19.47
N ALA A 172 -3.02 -19.45 18.66
CA ALA A 172 -1.92 -20.42 18.67
C ALA A 172 -1.16 -20.41 20.00
N ARG A 173 -0.86 -19.22 20.55
CA ARG A 173 -0.20 -19.09 21.87
C ARG A 173 -1.06 -19.67 23.00
N GLU A 174 -2.35 -19.36 23.01
CA GLU A 174 -3.28 -19.91 24.01
C GLU A 174 -3.38 -21.44 23.93
N ALA A 175 -3.41 -22.00 22.71
CA ALA A 175 -3.42 -23.44 22.51
C ALA A 175 -2.14 -24.12 23.04
N MET A 176 -0.97 -23.53 22.79
CA MET A 176 0.31 -24.05 23.31
C MET A 176 0.36 -24.00 24.85
N GLN A 177 -0.08 -22.89 25.46
CA GLN A 177 -0.14 -22.77 26.92
C GLN A 177 -1.08 -23.81 27.55
N ARG A 178 -2.19 -24.15 26.90
CA ARG A 178 -3.08 -25.22 27.39
C ARG A 178 -2.39 -26.58 27.36
N ARG A 179 -1.61 -26.85 26.32
CA ARG A 179 -0.83 -28.09 26.22
C ARG A 179 0.24 -28.16 27.31
N GLU A 180 1.02 -27.11 27.47
CA GLU A 180 2.05 -27.01 28.53
C GLU A 180 1.44 -27.20 29.92
N ARG A 181 0.30 -26.55 30.21
CA ARG A 181 -0.40 -26.74 31.50
C ARG A 181 -0.88 -28.16 31.71
N SER A 182 -1.35 -28.82 30.65
CA SER A 182 -1.80 -30.21 30.72
C SER A 182 -0.63 -31.17 30.94
N GLU A 183 0.50 -30.92 30.28
CA GLU A 183 1.74 -31.69 30.44
C GLU A 183 2.33 -31.53 31.85
N VAL A 184 2.40 -30.29 32.37
CA VAL A 184 2.83 -30.01 33.74
C VAL A 184 1.87 -30.65 34.76
N GLY A 185 0.56 -30.58 34.53
CA GLY A 185 -0.44 -31.24 35.37
C GLY A 185 -0.30 -32.76 35.39
N ALA A 186 -0.03 -33.38 34.24
CA ALA A 186 0.23 -34.82 34.14
C ALA A 186 1.51 -35.22 34.88
N LEU A 187 2.61 -34.49 34.67
CA LEU A 187 3.88 -34.72 35.38
C LEU A 187 3.71 -34.56 36.90
N ALA A 188 2.96 -33.55 37.35
CA ALA A 188 2.68 -33.34 38.76
C ALA A 188 1.89 -34.51 39.38
N ALA A 189 0.87 -35.02 38.68
CA ALA A 189 0.09 -36.18 39.12
C ALA A 189 0.94 -37.46 39.18
N ASP A 190 1.89 -37.64 38.25
CA ASP A 190 2.83 -38.77 38.26
C ASP A 190 3.81 -38.69 39.45
N ILE A 191 4.31 -37.49 39.78
CA ILE A 191 5.15 -37.26 40.96
C ILE A 191 4.36 -37.55 42.24
N GLU A 192 3.12 -37.07 42.35
CA GLU A 192 2.26 -37.32 43.51
C GLU A 192 1.97 -38.82 43.68
N ARG A 193 1.71 -39.53 42.57
CA ARG A 193 1.54 -41.00 42.57
C ARG A 193 2.81 -41.73 43.00
N ALA A 194 3.98 -41.26 42.59
CA ALA A 194 5.27 -41.85 42.99
C ALA A 194 5.62 -41.59 44.46
N LEU A 195 5.22 -40.44 44.99
CA LEU A 195 5.43 -40.06 46.40
C LEU A 195 4.37 -40.61 47.35
N ALA A 196 3.18 -40.98 46.84
CA ALA A 196 2.16 -41.64 47.63
C ALA A 196 2.76 -42.92 48.24
N PRO A 197 2.81 -43.03 49.58
CA PRO A 197 3.46 -44.17 50.23
C PRO A 197 2.74 -45.44 49.77
N GLN A 198 3.51 -46.46 49.39
CA GLN A 198 2.99 -47.79 49.02
C GLN A 198 2.33 -48.48 50.22
N GLN A 199 1.28 -47.88 50.76
CA GLN A 199 0.49 -48.42 51.84
C GLN A 199 -0.46 -49.44 51.23
N GLY A 200 0.04 -50.67 51.10
CA GLY A 200 -0.77 -51.85 50.88
C GLY A 200 -0.96 -52.27 49.43
N ALA A 201 0.12 -52.72 48.77
CA ALA A 201 -0.04 -53.71 47.72
C ALA A 201 -0.34 -55.07 48.39
N PRO A 202 -1.51 -55.71 48.17
CA PRO A 202 -1.75 -57.06 48.64
C PRO A 202 -0.78 -58.02 47.91
N ALA A 203 -0.06 -58.83 48.69
CA ALA A 203 0.87 -59.84 48.21
C ALA A 203 0.20 -60.74 47.15
N ARG A 204 0.49 -60.46 45.87
CA ARG A 204 0.15 -61.38 44.78
C ARG A 204 1.35 -62.25 44.50
N SER A 205 1.16 -63.51 44.86
CA SER A 205 2.06 -64.64 44.65
C SER A 205 2.66 -64.66 43.24
N SER A 206 3.98 -64.69 43.23
CA SER A 206 4.85 -65.01 42.11
C SER A 206 4.37 -66.26 41.38
N GLY A 207 4.01 -66.09 40.10
CA GLY A 207 3.63 -67.19 39.22
C GLY A 207 3.94 -66.86 37.76
N ALA A 208 5.08 -67.38 37.32
CA ALA A 208 5.33 -67.94 35.99
C ALA A 208 5.53 -67.04 34.75
N SER A 209 6.74 -67.25 34.21
CA SER A 209 7.14 -67.39 32.81
C SER A 209 7.15 -66.16 31.90
N GLY A 210 8.36 -65.61 31.76
CA GLY A 210 8.75 -64.64 30.75
C GLY A 210 8.37 -65.06 29.34
N GLN A 211 7.56 -64.20 28.72
CA GLN A 211 7.46 -64.08 27.29
C GLN A 211 7.94 -62.66 26.97
N PRO A 212 8.98 -62.48 26.11
CA PRO A 212 9.46 -61.16 25.77
C PRO A 212 8.33 -60.37 25.11
N ASP A 213 8.04 -59.24 25.77
CA ASP A 213 6.97 -58.30 25.47
C ASP A 213 6.95 -58.00 23.97
N ALA A 214 5.76 -58.12 23.36
CA ALA A 214 5.59 -57.94 21.91
C ALA A 214 6.11 -56.56 21.45
N ALA A 215 6.06 -55.56 22.33
CA ALA A 215 6.59 -54.23 22.14
C ALA A 215 8.11 -54.21 21.86
N CYS A 216 8.90 -55.02 22.59
CA CYS A 216 10.35 -55.09 22.35
C CYS A 216 10.68 -55.67 20.97
N ARG A 217 9.83 -56.57 20.45
CA ARG A 217 10.01 -57.12 19.09
C ARG A 217 9.69 -56.11 18.00
N GLU A 218 8.68 -55.29 18.20
CA GLU A 218 8.28 -54.27 17.23
C GLU A 218 9.30 -53.12 17.15
N ILE A 219 9.88 -52.72 18.29
CA ILE A 219 10.94 -51.70 18.35
C ILE A 219 12.20 -52.16 17.61
N MET A 220 12.63 -53.42 17.82
CA MET A 220 13.79 -53.93 17.08
C MET A 220 13.52 -54.02 15.58
N SER A 221 12.29 -54.36 15.16
CA SER A 221 11.94 -54.42 13.73
C SER A 221 11.96 -53.05 13.06
N LEU A 222 11.61 -51.97 13.77
CA LEU A 222 11.64 -50.60 13.25
C LEU A 222 13.07 -50.10 13.08
N LEU A 223 13.96 -50.40 14.03
CA LEU A 223 15.36 -50.00 13.95
C LEU A 223 16.09 -50.64 12.77
N SER A 224 15.86 -51.94 12.50
CA SER A 224 16.45 -52.61 11.34
C SER A 224 15.96 -52.07 9.98
N ARG A 225 14.75 -51.50 9.91
CA ARG A 225 14.24 -50.85 8.69
C ARG A 225 14.91 -49.51 8.41
N ILE A 226 15.29 -48.77 9.45
CA ILE A 226 15.94 -47.47 9.30
C ILE A 226 17.37 -47.65 8.78
N GLU A 227 18.12 -48.61 9.34
CA GLU A 227 19.49 -48.92 8.88
C GLU A 227 19.55 -49.37 7.42
N ALA A 228 18.55 -50.13 6.96
CA ALA A 228 18.51 -50.60 5.57
C ALA A 228 18.15 -49.52 4.53
N SER A 229 17.59 -48.38 4.94
CA SER A 229 17.23 -47.28 4.02
C SER A 229 18.32 -46.22 3.87
N ALA A 230 19.40 -46.31 4.65
CA ALA A 230 20.45 -45.30 4.74
C ALA A 230 21.72 -45.65 3.94
N GLY A 231 21.70 -46.72 3.14
CA GLY A 231 22.78 -47.11 2.21
C GLY A 231 22.26 -47.15 0.77
#